data_AF-A0A7C8D1K1-F1
#
_entry.id   AF-A0A7C8D1K1-F1
#
_cell.length_a   1.000
_cell.length_b   1.000
_cell.length_c   1.000
_cell.angle_alpha   90.00
_cell.angle_beta   90.00
_cell.angle_gamma   90.00
#
_symmetry.space_group_name_H-M   'P 1'
#
loop_
_entity.id
_entity.type
_entity.pdbx_description
1 polymer ?
#
loop_
_entity_poly.entity_id
_entity_poly.type
_entity_poly.pdbx_seq_one_letter_code
_entity_poly.pdbx_strand_id
1 'polypeptide(L)'
;MWGVLTVILLFLLLSFEVWRSFTSGMLRGAIEFAKLPAKMESDMFDGETKTFVLERNGKEKAVKIKTVNDAWDSIISPRESSGSLYFGLKQENSLHLDFSSWSSGGVGMMTLIEKDGNKIIKGDEYNLEEKGLVPAIYTLVDLIERMSSISSVWDEVSSDKK
;
A
#
# COMPACT_ATOMS: atom_id res chain seq x y z
N MET A 1 -31.69 5.71 -44.67
CA MET A 1 -31.10 6.84 -43.91
C MET A 1 -31.42 6.77 -42.42
N TRP A 2 -32.69 6.60 -42.02
CA TRP A 2 -33.08 6.51 -40.59
C TRP A 2 -32.45 5.37 -39.79
N GLY A 3 -32.31 4.17 -40.38
CA GLY A 3 -31.62 3.05 -39.72
C GLY A 3 -30.14 3.30 -39.44
N VAL A 4 -29.46 4.01 -40.35
CA VAL A 4 -28.04 4.39 -40.18
C VAL A 4 -27.90 5.43 -39.06
N LEU A 5 -28.82 6.40 -39.00
CA LEU A 5 -28.86 7.41 -37.93
C LEU A 5 -29.11 6.79 -36.55
N THR A 6 -29.96 5.77 -36.44
CA THR A 6 -30.22 5.09 -35.17
C THR A 6 -29.03 4.27 -34.68
N VAL A 7 -28.32 3.58 -35.59
CA VAL A 7 -27.09 2.85 -35.24
C VAL A 7 -25.98 3.81 -34.79
N ILE A 8 -25.82 4.95 -35.47
CA ILE A 8 -24.84 5.98 -35.06
C ILE A 8 -25.18 6.55 -33.68
N LEU A 9 -26.46 6.83 -33.41
CA LEU A 9 -26.90 7.35 -32.12
C LEU A 9 -26.63 6.36 -30.98
N LEU A 10 -26.91 5.07 -31.20
CA LEU A 10 -26.60 4.01 -30.24
C LEU A 10 -25.10 3.92 -29.94
N PHE A 11 -24.25 3.98 -30.97
CA PHE A 11 -22.81 3.97 -30.80
C PHE A 11 -22.31 5.20 -30.01
N LEU A 12 -22.87 6.38 -30.27
CA LEU A 12 -22.53 7.60 -29.54
C LEU A 12 -22.96 7.53 -28.07
N LEU A 13 -24.15 6.99 -27.78
CA LEU A 13 -24.64 6.82 -26.41
C LEU A 13 -23.77 5.84 -25.62
N LEU A 14 -23.43 4.69 -26.20
CA LEU A 14 -22.52 3.72 -25.57
C LEU A 14 -21.12 4.31 -25.37
N SER A 15 -20.59 5.01 -26.38
CA SER A 15 -19.28 5.68 -26.27
C SER A 15 -19.31 6.78 -25.20
N PHE A 16 -20.42 7.49 -25.06
CA PHE A 16 -20.61 8.53 -24.04
C PHE A 16 -20.75 7.94 -22.64
N GLU A 17 -21.44 6.82 -22.45
CA GLU A 17 -21.51 6.12 -21.17
C GLU A 17 -20.15 5.56 -20.76
N VAL A 18 -19.42 4.96 -21.69
CA VAL A 18 -18.03 4.49 -21.45
C VAL A 18 -17.14 5.69 -21.09
N TRP A 19 -17.17 6.78 -21.87
CA TRP A 19 -16.42 8.00 -21.59
C TRP A 19 -16.77 8.62 -20.23
N ARG A 20 -18.07 8.72 -19.91
CA ARG A 20 -18.57 9.24 -18.62
C ARG A 20 -18.11 8.36 -17.47
N SER A 21 -18.11 7.05 -17.66
CA SER A 21 -17.72 6.09 -16.63
C SER A 21 -16.19 6.08 -16.41
N PHE A 22 -15.40 6.28 -17.47
CA PHE A 22 -13.96 6.56 -17.37
C PHE A 22 -13.67 7.89 -16.67
N THR A 23 -14.37 8.96 -17.02
CA THR A 23 -14.19 10.30 -16.40
C THR A 23 -14.71 10.38 -14.97
N SER A 24 -15.69 9.56 -14.59
CA SER A 24 -16.18 9.47 -13.21
C SER A 24 -15.25 8.72 -12.25
N GLY A 25 -14.18 8.10 -12.76
CA GLY A 25 -13.21 7.32 -11.96
C GLY A 25 -13.73 5.96 -11.47
N MET A 26 -15.03 5.64 -11.65
CA MET A 26 -15.64 4.40 -11.18
C MET A 26 -15.10 3.16 -11.93
N LEU A 27 -15.02 3.21 -13.26
CA LEU A 27 -14.40 2.14 -14.05
C LEU A 27 -12.90 2.00 -13.74
N ARG A 28 -12.20 3.12 -13.54
CA ARG A 28 -10.78 3.11 -13.18
C ARG A 28 -10.57 2.40 -11.84
N GLY A 29 -11.38 2.73 -10.83
CA GLY A 29 -11.34 2.06 -9.53
C GLY A 29 -11.66 0.56 -9.63
N ALA A 30 -12.66 0.17 -10.43
CA ALA A 30 -12.99 -1.23 -10.66
C ALA A 30 -11.86 -2.01 -11.35
N ILE A 31 -11.19 -1.40 -12.33
CA ILE A 31 -10.02 -1.99 -13.02
C ILE A 31 -8.84 -2.15 -12.04
N GLU A 32 -8.57 -1.13 -11.22
CA GLU A 32 -7.49 -1.19 -10.24
C GLU A 32 -7.78 -2.24 -9.15
N PHE A 33 -9.03 -2.34 -8.70
CA PHE A 33 -9.46 -3.37 -7.76
C PHE A 33 -9.34 -4.79 -8.34
N ALA A 34 -9.71 -4.98 -9.61
CA ALA A 34 -9.56 -6.27 -10.30
C ALA A 34 -8.10 -6.74 -10.42
N LYS A 35 -7.13 -5.81 -10.35
CA LYS A 35 -5.69 -6.13 -10.37
C LYS A 35 -5.11 -6.45 -8.99
N LEU A 36 -5.86 -6.19 -7.92
CA LEU A 36 -5.35 -6.39 -6.55
C LEU A 36 -4.83 -7.80 -6.26
N PRO A 37 -5.52 -8.90 -6.66
CA PRO A 37 -5.01 -10.24 -6.37
C PRO A 37 -3.61 -10.45 -6.97
N ALA A 38 -3.39 -10.02 -8.21
CA ALA A 38 -2.09 -10.11 -8.86
C ALA A 38 -1.04 -9.18 -8.20
N LYS A 39 -1.46 -8.02 -7.70
CA LYS A 39 -0.59 -7.09 -6.96
C LYS A 39 -0.21 -7.64 -5.58
N MET A 40 -1.12 -8.32 -4.88
CA MET A 40 -0.84 -8.94 -3.58
C MET A 40 0.25 -10.02 -3.69
N GLU A 41 0.22 -10.80 -4.77
CA GLU A 41 1.22 -11.83 -5.07
C GLU A 41 2.52 -11.26 -5.69
N SER A 42 2.57 -9.95 -5.99
CA SER A 42 3.76 -9.38 -6.64
C SER A 42 4.94 -9.33 -5.67
N ASP A 43 6.10 -9.74 -6.16
CA ASP A 43 7.36 -9.64 -5.46
C ASP A 43 7.78 -8.17 -5.28
N MET A 44 8.26 -7.82 -4.08
CA MET A 44 8.64 -6.45 -3.72
C MET A 44 10.14 -6.18 -3.85
N PHE A 45 10.98 -7.22 -3.98
CA PHE A 45 12.44 -7.13 -3.82
C PHE A 45 13.19 -8.01 -4.83
N ASP A 46 12.73 -8.04 -6.08
CA ASP A 46 13.36 -8.78 -7.19
C ASP A 46 13.69 -10.26 -6.89
N GLY A 47 12.83 -10.92 -6.11
CA GLY A 47 12.95 -12.33 -5.72
C GLY A 47 13.54 -12.55 -4.33
N GLU A 48 14.10 -11.50 -3.70
CA GLU A 48 14.68 -11.56 -2.37
C GLU A 48 13.61 -11.52 -1.26
N THR A 49 13.90 -12.17 -0.14
CA THR A 49 13.09 -12.04 1.08
C THR A 49 13.81 -11.15 2.07
N LYS A 50 13.20 -10.02 2.39
CA LYS A 50 13.74 -9.04 3.32
C LYS A 50 13.13 -9.21 4.71
N THR A 51 13.92 -8.94 5.74
CA THR A 51 13.48 -9.07 7.14
C THR A 51 13.18 -7.69 7.72
N PHE A 52 11.98 -7.53 8.26
CA PHE A 52 11.52 -6.34 8.95
C PHE A 52 11.26 -6.66 10.42
N VAL A 53 11.28 -5.63 11.27
CA VAL A 53 10.90 -5.73 12.67
C VAL A 53 9.53 -5.09 12.84
N LEU A 54 8.57 -5.89 13.29
CA LEU A 54 7.23 -5.47 13.65
C LEU A 54 7.17 -5.25 15.16
N GLU A 55 6.89 -4.04 15.58
CA GLU A 55 6.69 -3.66 16.98
C GLU A 55 5.20 -3.45 17.25
N ARG A 56 4.68 -4.14 18.27
CA ARG A 56 3.33 -3.95 18.79
C ARG A 56 3.34 -4.04 20.31
N ASN A 57 2.77 -3.04 20.98
CA ASN A 57 2.62 -3.03 22.44
C ASN A 57 3.93 -3.31 23.20
N GLY A 58 5.05 -2.76 22.73
CA GLY A 58 6.39 -2.94 23.26
C GLY A 58 7.03 -4.29 22.93
N LYS A 59 6.41 -5.12 22.09
CA LYS A 59 6.93 -6.43 21.68
C LYS A 59 7.38 -6.39 20.23
N GLU A 60 8.62 -6.79 20.01
CA GLU A 60 9.21 -6.88 18.68
C GLU A 60 9.15 -8.31 18.14
N LYS A 61 8.84 -8.42 16.84
CA LYS A 61 8.84 -9.68 16.11
C LYS A 61 9.47 -9.47 14.74
N ALA A 62 10.42 -10.31 14.37
CA ALA A 62 10.92 -10.34 13.00
C ALA A 62 9.84 -10.92 12.06
N VAL A 63 9.56 -10.19 10.99
CA VAL A 63 8.65 -10.61 9.91
C VAL A 63 9.43 -10.67 8.59
N LYS A 64 9.20 -11.71 7.81
CA LYS A 64 9.82 -11.91 6.51
C LYS A 64 8.84 -11.43 5.45
N ILE A 65 9.28 -10.50 4.61
CA ILE A 65 8.47 -9.90 3.56
C ILE A 65 9.15 -10.19 2.24
N LYS A 66 8.42 -10.86 1.34
CA LYS A 66 8.79 -11.06 -0.06
C LYS A 66 7.74 -10.46 -0.99
N THR A 67 6.46 -10.68 -0.66
CA THR A 67 5.31 -10.23 -1.44
C THR A 67 4.59 -9.08 -0.75
N VAL A 68 3.75 -8.37 -1.51
CA VAL A 68 2.85 -7.35 -0.96
C VAL A 68 1.89 -7.96 0.07
N ASN A 69 1.45 -9.20 -0.15
CA ASN A 69 0.59 -9.91 0.79
C ASN A 69 1.29 -10.15 2.14
N ASP A 70 2.57 -10.53 2.14
CA ASP A 70 3.33 -10.73 3.39
C ASP A 70 3.38 -9.44 4.21
N ALA A 71 3.58 -8.30 3.55
CA ALA A 71 3.58 -6.98 4.19
C ALA A 71 2.21 -6.62 4.75
N TRP A 72 1.17 -6.76 3.92
CA TRP A 72 -0.20 -6.45 4.28
C TRP A 72 -0.68 -7.30 5.46
N ASP A 73 -0.50 -8.62 5.38
CA ASP A 73 -0.89 -9.56 6.43
C ASP A 73 -0.14 -9.29 7.74
N SER A 74 1.13 -8.89 7.66
CA SER A 74 1.92 -8.54 8.84
C SER A 74 1.31 -7.39 9.63
N ILE A 75 0.75 -6.38 8.96
CA ILE A 75 0.20 -5.18 9.62
C ILE A 75 -1.31 -5.26 9.88
N ILE A 76 -2.08 -6.00 9.07
CA ILE A 76 -3.54 -6.12 9.22
C ILE A 76 -3.96 -7.29 10.12
N SER A 77 -3.02 -8.14 10.58
CA SER A 77 -3.32 -9.28 11.46
C SER A 77 -2.75 -9.04 12.86
N PRO A 78 -3.60 -8.81 13.89
CA PRO A 78 -5.06 -8.91 13.88
C PRO A 78 -5.76 -7.72 13.19
N ARG A 79 -7.02 -7.94 12.76
CA ARG A 79 -7.82 -7.01 11.91
C ARG A 79 -7.84 -5.58 12.44
N GLU A 80 -7.95 -5.45 13.76
CA GLU A 80 -7.73 -4.20 14.46
C GLU A 80 -6.39 -4.28 15.15
N SER A 81 -5.43 -3.51 14.66
CA SER A 81 -4.10 -3.47 15.24
C SER A 81 -3.42 -2.15 14.98
N SER A 82 -2.53 -1.80 15.88
CA SER A 82 -1.59 -0.70 15.71
C SER A 82 -0.19 -1.18 16.03
N GLY A 83 0.79 -0.50 15.45
CA GLY A 83 2.19 -0.82 15.65
C GLY A 83 3.08 -0.07 14.70
N SER A 84 4.34 -0.48 14.70
CA SER A 84 5.37 0.10 13.85
C SER A 84 6.11 -0.99 13.09
N LEU A 85 6.43 -0.76 11.82
CA LEU A 85 7.22 -1.63 10.98
C LEU A 85 8.52 -0.94 10.60
N TYR A 86 9.64 -1.58 10.94
CA TYR A 86 11.00 -1.11 10.69
C TYR A 86 11.70 -2.03 9.71
N PHE A 87 12.52 -1.49 8.81
CA PHE A 87 13.45 -2.30 8.04
C PHE A 87 14.74 -2.53 8.86
N GLY A 88 15.11 -3.80 9.08
CA GLY A 88 16.26 -4.13 9.94
C GLY A 88 16.04 -3.82 11.42
N LEU A 89 17.12 -3.56 12.16
CA LEU A 89 17.07 -3.23 13.59
C LEU A 89 16.51 -1.82 13.81
N LYS A 90 15.67 -1.65 14.85
CA LYS A 90 15.12 -0.36 15.27
C LYS A 90 16.25 0.61 15.63
N GLN A 91 16.33 1.72 14.90
CA GLN A 91 17.32 2.79 15.14
C GLN A 91 16.60 4.12 15.39
N GLU A 92 17.22 4.97 16.21
CA GLU A 92 16.65 6.23 16.69
C GLU A 92 16.25 7.20 15.55
N ASN A 93 16.99 7.18 14.43
CA ASN A 93 16.73 7.96 13.22
C ASN A 93 16.64 7.03 12.00
N SER A 94 15.59 6.23 11.94
CA SER A 94 15.32 5.35 10.80
C SER A 94 13.95 5.60 10.22
N LEU A 95 13.86 5.47 8.89
CA LEU A 95 12.59 5.47 8.18
C LEU A 95 11.77 4.25 8.62
N HIS A 96 10.55 4.50 9.10
CA HIS A 96 9.64 3.45 9.54
C HIS A 96 8.19 3.82 9.26
N LEU A 97 7.34 2.79 9.30
CA LEU A 97 5.90 2.90 9.20
C LEU A 97 5.27 2.80 10.57
N ASP A 98 4.47 3.78 10.97
CA ASP A 98 3.45 3.58 11.99
C ASP A 98 2.12 3.29 11.32
N PHE A 99 1.42 2.27 11.80
CA PHE A 99 0.11 1.90 11.28
C PHE A 99 -0.92 1.74 12.40
N SER A 100 -2.18 1.94 12.03
CA SER A 100 -3.34 1.64 12.88
C SER A 100 -4.48 1.19 11.99
N SER A 101 -5.19 0.14 12.38
CA SER A 101 -6.44 -0.32 11.77
C SER A 101 -7.51 -0.48 12.84
N TRP A 102 -8.72 -0.02 12.54
CA TRP A 102 -9.86 -0.07 13.47
C TRP A 102 -11.18 -0.08 12.70
N SER A 103 -12.27 -0.47 13.38
CA SER A 103 -13.62 -0.27 12.84
C SER A 103 -14.26 1.00 13.43
N SER A 104 -14.91 1.78 12.57
CA SER A 104 -15.74 2.92 12.97
C SER A 104 -17.08 2.85 12.25
N GLY A 105 -18.17 2.72 13.01
CA GLY A 105 -19.52 2.63 12.43
C GLY A 105 -19.73 1.45 11.47
N GLY A 106 -19.03 0.33 11.69
CA GLY A 106 -19.07 -0.85 10.82
C GLY A 106 -18.15 -0.76 9.60
N VAL A 107 -17.46 0.36 9.40
CA VAL A 107 -16.52 0.59 8.30
C VAL A 107 -15.10 0.34 8.79
N GLY A 108 -14.30 -0.38 7.99
CA GLY A 108 -12.87 -0.57 8.26
C GLY A 108 -12.08 0.69 7.93
N MET A 109 -11.30 1.18 8.88
CA MET A 109 -10.44 2.35 8.74
C MET A 109 -8.98 1.96 8.96
N MET A 110 -8.06 2.69 8.31
CA MET A 110 -6.63 2.48 8.45
C MET A 110 -5.85 3.79 8.35
N THR A 111 -4.82 3.97 9.18
CA THR A 111 -3.82 5.02 9.01
C THR A 111 -2.47 4.39 8.68
N LEU A 112 -1.76 5.00 7.73
CA LEU A 112 -0.36 4.73 7.43
C LEU A 112 0.44 6.02 7.60
N ILE A 113 1.43 6.03 8.50
CA ILE A 113 2.24 7.19 8.82
C ILE A 113 3.72 6.85 8.60
N GLU A 114 4.32 7.52 7.63
CA GLU A 114 5.76 7.51 7.39
C GLU A 114 6.47 8.42 8.39
N LYS A 115 7.47 7.87 9.08
CA LYS A 115 8.30 8.59 10.03
C LYS A 115 9.78 8.36 9.78
N ASP A 116 10.58 9.38 10.03
CA ASP A 116 12.03 9.29 10.18
C ASP A 116 12.39 9.69 11.62
N GLY A 117 12.71 8.69 12.44
CA GLY A 117 12.75 8.84 13.89
C GLY A 117 11.43 9.41 14.42
N ASN A 118 11.48 10.49 15.19
CA ASN A 118 10.26 11.11 15.72
C ASN A 118 9.56 12.07 14.73
N LYS A 119 10.12 12.30 13.54
CA LYS A 119 9.57 13.24 12.57
C LYS A 119 8.57 12.54 11.63
N ILE A 120 7.35 13.06 11.58
CA ILE A 120 6.36 12.62 10.59
C ILE A 120 6.74 13.20 9.22
N ILE A 121 6.90 12.33 8.22
CA ILE A 121 7.13 12.72 6.83
C ILE A 121 5.79 12.82 6.11
N LYS A 122 4.96 11.79 6.23
CA LYS A 122 3.66 11.69 5.57
C LYS A 122 2.70 10.87 6.41
N GLY A 123 1.42 11.20 6.40
CA GLY A 123 0.38 10.40 7.06
C GLY A 123 -0.91 10.47 6.27
N ASP A 124 -1.48 9.31 5.96
CA ASP A 124 -2.72 9.18 5.20
C ASP A 124 -3.69 8.26 5.96
N GLU A 125 -4.99 8.59 5.88
CA GLU A 125 -6.09 7.77 6.42
C GLU A 125 -6.94 7.21 5.27
N TYR A 126 -7.34 5.95 5.40
CA TYR A 126 -8.05 5.18 4.38
C TYR A 126 -9.32 4.53 4.94
N ASN A 127 -10.43 4.67 4.22
CA ASN A 127 -11.64 3.86 4.39
C ASN A 127 -11.54 2.61 3.51
N LEU A 128 -11.37 1.44 4.13
CA LEU A 128 -11.08 0.18 3.46
C LEU A 128 -12.24 -0.39 2.64
N GLU A 129 -13.49 0.06 2.83
CA GLU A 129 -14.66 -0.52 2.15
C GLU A 129 -15.03 0.17 0.84
N GLU A 130 -15.06 1.51 0.82
CA GLU A 130 -15.67 2.23 -0.31
C GLU A 130 -14.65 2.56 -1.42
N LYS A 131 -13.41 2.90 -1.04
CA LYS A 131 -12.35 3.36 -1.96
C LYS A 131 -10.91 3.02 -1.54
N GLY A 132 -10.67 2.57 -0.31
CA GLY A 132 -9.36 2.71 0.35
C GLY A 132 -8.50 1.47 0.49
N LEU A 133 -8.91 0.30 0.00
CA LEU A 133 -8.03 -0.87 0.00
C LEU A 133 -6.89 -0.70 -1.02
N VAL A 134 -7.23 -0.34 -2.26
CA VAL A 134 -6.24 -0.13 -3.33
C VAL A 134 -5.24 0.97 -2.95
N PRO A 135 -5.66 2.20 -2.61
CA PRO A 135 -4.71 3.26 -2.29
C PRO A 135 -3.85 2.96 -1.06
N ALA A 136 -4.39 2.31 -0.03
CA ALA A 136 -3.61 1.91 1.14
C ALA A 136 -2.50 0.92 0.77
N ILE A 137 -2.80 -0.08 -0.07
CA ILE A 137 -1.81 -1.06 -0.54
C ILE A 137 -0.71 -0.37 -1.35
N TYR A 138 -1.05 0.54 -2.26
CA TYR A 138 -0.03 1.26 -3.04
C TYR A 138 0.88 2.13 -2.16
N THR A 139 0.32 2.86 -1.18
CA THR A 139 1.11 3.63 -0.23
C THR A 139 2.01 2.74 0.63
N LEU A 140 1.49 1.60 1.09
CA LEU A 140 2.26 0.63 1.85
C LEU A 140 3.46 0.11 1.06
N VAL A 141 3.23 -0.29 -0.19
CA VAL A 141 4.27 -0.82 -1.08
C VAL A 141 5.37 0.21 -1.30
N ASP A 142 4.99 1.41 -1.72
CA ASP A 142 5.90 2.52 -1.99
C ASP A 142 6.77 2.86 -0.76
N LEU A 143 6.17 2.85 0.42
CA LEU A 143 6.88 3.10 1.67
C LEU A 143 7.82 1.95 2.07
N ILE A 144 7.39 0.70 1.95
CA ILE A 144 8.23 -0.47 2.26
C ILE A 144 9.43 -0.56 1.31
N GLU A 145 9.23 -0.31 0.03
CA GLU A 145 10.30 -0.26 -0.97
C GLU A 145 11.32 0.83 -0.59
N ARG A 146 10.86 2.06 -0.24
CA ARG A 146 11.73 3.14 0.24
C ARG A 146 12.53 2.77 1.48
N MET A 147 11.88 2.22 2.51
CA MET A 147 12.54 1.77 3.75
C MET A 147 13.66 0.77 3.43
N SER A 148 13.41 -0.15 2.49
CA SER A 148 14.37 -1.18 2.11
C SER A 148 15.51 -0.69 1.20
N SER A 149 15.30 0.43 0.52
CA SER A 149 16.26 1.01 -0.45
C SER A 149 17.23 1.98 0.21
N ILE A 150 16.81 2.69 1.25
CA ILE A 150 17.66 3.65 1.98
C ILE A 150 18.74 2.92 2.80
N SER A 151 18.50 1.67 3.18
CA SER A 151 19.46 0.89 3.97
C SER A 151 20.70 0.45 3.20
N SER A 152 20.65 0.33 1.87
CA SER A 152 21.83 -0.08 1.08
C SER A 152 22.92 1.01 1.02
N VAL A 153 22.61 2.23 1.42
CA VAL A 153 23.58 3.35 1.46
C VAL A 153 24.57 3.20 2.61
N TRP A 154 24.25 2.41 3.66
CA TRP A 154 25.09 2.33 4.86
C TRP A 154 25.98 1.09 4.91
N ASP A 155 25.69 0.05 4.12
CA ASP A 155 26.59 -1.11 3.99
C ASP A 155 27.93 -0.71 3.35
N GLU A 156 27.94 0.26 2.41
CA GLU A 156 29.17 0.81 1.83
C GLU A 156 30.00 1.66 2.82
N VAL A 157 29.34 2.39 3.74
CA VAL A 157 30.02 3.24 4.72
C VAL A 157 30.70 2.41 5.83
N SER A 158 30.23 1.18 6.06
CA SER A 158 30.82 0.26 7.04
C SER A 158 32.05 -0.48 6.52
N SER A 159 32.16 -0.68 5.20
CA SER A 159 33.28 -1.40 4.57
C SER A 159 34.58 -0.58 4.45
N ASP A 160 34.54 0.73 4.63
CA ASP A 160 35.73 1.61 4.53
C ASP A 160 36.51 1.79 5.84
N LYS A 161 36.18 1.00 6.87
CA LYS A 161 36.98 0.87 8.09
C LYS A 161 37.58 -0.53 8.19
N LYS A 162 38.62 -0.79 7.40
CA LYS A 162 39.59 -1.83 7.71
C LYS A 162 41.00 -1.47 7.28
#